data_AF-A0A2V9RS32-F1
#
_entry.id   AF-A0A2V9RS32-F1
#
_cell.length_a   1.000
_cell.length_b   1.000
_cell.length_c   1.000
_cell.angle_alpha   90.00
_cell.angle_beta   90.00
_cell.angle_gamma   90.00
#
_symmetry.space_group_name_H-M   'P 1'
#
loop_
_entity.id
_entity.type
_entity.pdbx_description
1 polymer ?
#
loop_
_entity_poly.entity_id
_entity_poly.type
_entity_poly.pdbx_seq_one_letter_code
_entity_poly.pdbx_strand_id
1 'polypeptide(L)'
;MVLRRLAVSLATLLTSTALSISPAWADDKAQTFTGRVSDAMCGAHHMMEGGAEDCTRACVKKGSKYALVVGEKVYTLDTSDKATLDKLDQLANKNAKVTGTASGDTIAVKSAVAGK
;
A
#
# COMPACT_ATOMS: atom_id res chain seq x y z
N MET A 1 4.62 -8.12 72.45
CA MET A 1 3.16 -8.14 72.68
C MET A 1 2.49 -8.41 71.33
N VAL A 2 1.66 -9.46 71.28
CA VAL A 2 0.67 -9.79 70.24
C VAL A 2 1.18 -10.33 68.88
N LEU A 3 1.40 -11.63 68.90
CA LEU A 3 1.05 -12.60 67.87
C LEU A 3 -0.41 -12.43 67.38
N ARG A 4 -0.66 -12.37 66.06
CA ARG A 4 -1.92 -12.76 65.36
C ARG A 4 -1.81 -12.32 63.89
N ARG A 5 -1.96 -13.11 62.83
CA ARG A 5 -2.37 -14.51 62.59
C ARG A 5 -1.84 -14.86 61.20
N LEU A 6 -1.18 -16.01 61.06
CA LEU A 6 -1.09 -16.69 59.77
C LEU A 6 -2.50 -17.10 59.34
N ALA A 7 -2.87 -16.78 58.10
CA ALA A 7 -3.89 -17.51 57.36
C ALA A 7 -3.23 -17.97 56.05
N VAL A 8 -2.94 -19.26 56.04
CA VAL A 8 -2.30 -20.03 54.97
C VAL A 8 -3.33 -20.34 53.88
N SER A 9 -2.82 -20.64 52.67
CA SER A 9 -3.47 -21.30 51.52
C SER A 9 -4.07 -20.29 50.52
N LEU A 10 -3.82 -20.37 49.21
CA LEU A 10 -3.81 -21.56 48.37
C LEU A 10 -3.08 -21.24 47.05
N ALA A 11 -2.43 -22.26 46.52
CA ALA A 11 -1.70 -22.31 45.26
C ALA A 11 -2.20 -21.42 44.11
N THR A 12 -1.27 -20.85 43.36
CA THR A 12 -1.29 -20.97 41.90
C THR A 12 0.10 -20.65 41.34
N LEU A 13 0.70 -21.69 40.77
CA LEU A 13 1.93 -21.69 40.00
C LEU A 13 1.82 -20.63 38.89
N LEU A 14 2.65 -19.58 38.90
CA LEU A 14 2.75 -18.63 37.80
C LEU A 14 3.31 -19.35 36.57
N THR A 15 2.43 -19.85 35.71
CA THR A 15 2.78 -20.34 34.38
C THR A 15 3.11 -19.13 33.51
N SER A 16 4.40 -18.93 33.24
CA SER A 16 4.90 -18.01 32.23
C SER A 16 4.40 -18.42 30.85
N THR A 17 3.23 -17.93 30.43
CA THR A 17 2.83 -17.98 29.03
C THR A 17 3.67 -16.98 28.25
N ALA A 18 4.76 -17.45 27.66
CA ALA A 18 5.46 -16.75 26.61
C ALA A 18 4.46 -16.52 25.47
N LEU A 19 4.01 -15.27 25.32
CA LEU A 19 3.18 -14.85 24.21
C LEU A 19 4.08 -14.79 22.98
N SER A 20 4.22 -15.93 22.30
CA SER A 20 4.85 -16.00 20.99
C SER A 20 3.95 -15.24 20.01
N ILE A 21 4.22 -13.94 19.84
CA ILE A 21 3.66 -13.15 18.75
C ILE A 21 4.39 -13.63 17.49
N SER A 22 3.85 -14.67 16.86
CA SER A 22 4.22 -15.01 15.49
C SER A 22 3.84 -13.81 14.63
N PRO A 23 4.76 -13.20 13.85
CA PRO A 23 4.33 -12.28 12.81
C PRO A 23 3.45 -13.09 11.87
N ALA A 24 2.16 -12.78 11.82
CA ALA A 24 1.30 -13.27 10.78
C ALA A 24 1.91 -12.75 9.47
N TRP A 25 2.63 -13.62 8.76
CA TRP A 25 2.94 -13.39 7.36
C TRP A 25 1.59 -13.24 6.67
N ALA A 26 1.19 -12.00 6.41
CA ALA A 26 0.12 -11.73 5.48
C ALA A 26 0.53 -12.44 4.19
N ASP A 27 -0.28 -13.41 3.77
CA ASP A 27 -0.16 -13.99 2.44
C ASP A 27 -0.43 -12.83 1.48
N ASP A 28 0.66 -12.24 0.98
CA ASP A 28 0.72 -11.03 0.18
C ASP A 28 0.22 -11.38 -1.23
N LYS A 29 -1.05 -11.80 -1.28
CA LYS A 29 -1.69 -12.35 -2.47
C LYS A 29 -1.87 -11.19 -3.43
N ALA A 30 -1.26 -11.29 -4.61
CA ALA A 30 -1.39 -10.25 -5.62
C ALA A 30 -2.87 -10.05 -5.99
N GLN A 31 -3.36 -8.83 -5.83
CA GLN A 31 -4.70 -8.39 -6.17
C GLN A 31 -4.66 -7.58 -7.46
N THR A 32 -5.78 -7.54 -8.19
CA THR A 32 -5.92 -6.71 -9.38
C THR A 32 -6.78 -5.51 -9.07
N PHE A 33 -6.22 -4.31 -9.24
CA PHE A 33 -6.87 -3.03 -9.07
C PHE A 33 -7.16 -2.44 -10.45
N THR A 34 -8.36 -1.90 -10.64
CA THR A 34 -8.73 -1.24 -11.91
C THR A 34 -9.03 0.21 -11.60
N GLY A 35 -8.34 1.13 -12.27
CA GLY A 35 -8.45 2.55 -12.00
C GLY A 35 -7.74 3.40 -13.04
N ARG A 36 -7.76 4.71 -12.85
CA ARG A 36 -7.04 5.66 -13.72
C ARG A 36 -5.60 5.82 -13.22
N VAL A 37 -4.63 5.68 -14.11
CA VAL A 37 -3.22 5.99 -13.79
C VAL A 37 -3.07 7.51 -13.71
N SER A 38 -2.53 7.98 -12.60
CA SER A 38 -2.26 9.38 -12.28
C SER A 38 -0.86 9.48 -11.66
N ASP A 39 -0.46 10.65 -11.18
CA ASP A 39 0.77 10.85 -10.41
C ASP A 39 0.47 11.14 -8.94
N ALA A 40 1.32 10.64 -8.04
CA ALA A 40 1.13 10.77 -6.60
C ALA A 40 1.29 12.20 -6.07
N MET A 41 1.91 13.11 -6.84
CA MET A 41 2.22 14.49 -6.43
C MET A 41 1.08 15.47 -6.75
N CYS A 42 0.41 15.32 -7.88
CA CYS A 42 -0.78 16.09 -8.24
C CYS A 42 -2.07 15.39 -7.80
N GLY A 43 -2.06 14.06 -7.62
CA GLY A 43 -3.25 13.29 -7.26
C GLY A 43 -4.40 13.57 -8.23
N ALA A 44 -5.60 13.85 -7.71
CA ALA A 44 -6.75 14.25 -8.53
C ALA A 44 -6.75 15.74 -8.94
N HIS A 45 -5.77 16.54 -8.49
CA HIS A 45 -5.77 17.99 -8.64
C HIS A 45 -4.84 18.44 -9.78
N HIS A 46 -5.44 18.94 -10.86
CA HIS A 46 -4.71 19.60 -11.94
C HIS A 46 -4.23 20.99 -11.50
N MET A 47 -2.91 21.17 -11.40
CA MET A 47 -2.27 22.45 -11.04
C MET A 47 -1.46 23.06 -12.21
N MET A 48 -1.40 22.41 -13.37
CA MET A 48 -0.67 22.89 -14.56
C MET A 48 -1.57 22.95 -15.80
N GLU A 49 -1.36 23.97 -16.64
CA GLU A 49 -1.95 24.03 -17.98
C GLU A 49 -1.38 22.92 -18.87
N GLY A 50 -2.24 22.00 -19.33
CA GLY A 50 -1.86 20.84 -20.15
C GLY A 50 -2.75 19.61 -19.89
N GLY A 51 -2.67 18.60 -20.77
CA GLY A 51 -3.37 17.32 -20.57
C GLY A 51 -2.84 16.58 -19.34
N ALA A 52 -3.69 15.81 -18.63
CA ALA A 52 -3.26 15.14 -17.39
C ALA A 52 -2.16 14.11 -17.61
N GLU A 53 -2.07 13.59 -18.83
CA GLU A 53 -0.99 12.70 -19.26
C GLU A 53 0.38 13.39 -19.20
N ASP A 54 0.46 14.66 -19.61
CA ASP A 54 1.70 15.42 -19.58
C ASP A 54 2.04 15.87 -18.16
N CYS A 55 1.03 16.17 -17.35
CA CYS A 55 1.19 16.42 -15.91
C CYS A 55 1.76 15.20 -15.19
N THR A 56 1.18 14.02 -15.44
CA THR A 56 1.63 12.75 -14.84
C THR A 56 3.10 12.49 -15.19
N ARG A 57 3.46 12.62 -16.48
CA ARG A 57 4.84 12.43 -16.95
C ARG A 57 5.82 13.45 -16.37
N ALA A 58 5.40 14.71 -16.27
CA ALA A 58 6.24 15.77 -15.70
C ALA A 58 6.52 15.52 -14.22
N CYS A 59 5.53 15.07 -13.45
CA CYS A 59 5.70 14.73 -12.03
C CYS A 59 6.64 13.54 -11.85
N VAL A 60 6.49 12.48 -12.64
CA VAL A 60 7.38 11.30 -12.56
C VAL A 60 8.81 11.66 -12.94
N LYS A 61 9.02 12.50 -13.98
CA LYS A 61 10.34 13.05 -14.32
C LYS A 61 10.99 13.87 -13.22
N LYS A 62 10.18 14.53 -12.37
CA LYS A 62 10.65 15.27 -11.19
C LYS A 62 10.88 14.38 -9.97
N GLY A 63 10.65 13.07 -10.07
CA GLY A 63 10.85 12.10 -8.99
C GLY A 63 9.58 11.64 -8.28
N SER A 64 8.38 12.01 -8.78
CA SER A 64 7.13 11.46 -8.28
C SER A 64 6.99 9.98 -8.63
N LYS A 65 6.28 9.23 -7.78
CA LYS A 65 5.76 7.91 -8.15
C LYS A 65 4.46 8.03 -8.95
N TYR A 66 4.15 6.99 -9.71
CA TYR A 66 2.83 6.81 -10.31
C TYR A 66 1.79 6.51 -9.23
N ALA A 67 0.53 6.82 -9.50
CA ALA A 67 -0.60 6.50 -8.66
C ALA A 67 -1.72 5.85 -9.49
N LEU A 68 -2.56 5.05 -8.84
CA LEU A 68 -3.76 4.48 -9.41
C LEU A 68 -4.97 4.97 -8.61
N VAL A 69 -5.84 5.71 -9.28
CA VAL A 69 -7.09 6.21 -8.72
C VAL A 69 -8.19 5.17 -8.96
N VAL A 70 -8.66 4.54 -7.88
CA VAL A 70 -9.73 3.54 -7.89
C VAL A 70 -10.93 4.14 -7.16
N GLY A 71 -11.88 4.68 -7.92
CA GLY A 71 -12.98 5.45 -7.35
C GLY A 71 -12.46 6.70 -6.63
N GLU A 72 -12.66 6.78 -5.32
CA GLU A 72 -12.17 7.88 -4.47
C GLU A 72 -10.81 7.59 -3.81
N LYS A 73 -10.28 6.36 -3.94
CA LYS A 73 -8.99 5.98 -3.34
C LYS A 73 -7.85 6.19 -4.33
N VAL A 74 -6.73 6.70 -3.82
CA VAL A 74 -5.49 6.89 -4.59
C VAL A 74 -4.42 5.96 -4.02
N TYR A 75 -3.96 5.02 -4.83
CA TYR A 75 -2.89 4.11 -4.46
C TYR A 75 -1.58 4.53 -5.11
N THR A 76 -0.50 4.64 -4.33
CA THR A 76 0.84 4.86 -4.86
C THR A 76 1.34 3.56 -5.50
N LEU A 77 1.77 3.61 -6.75
CA LEU A 77 2.33 2.46 -7.46
C LEU A 77 3.83 2.39 -7.20
N ASP A 78 4.25 1.37 -6.48
CA ASP A 78 5.65 1.07 -6.20
C ASP A 78 6.15 -0.01 -7.15
N THR A 79 7.12 0.36 -7.99
CA THR A 79 7.80 -0.58 -8.87
C THR A 79 9.15 -0.04 -9.28
N SER A 80 10.13 -0.94 -9.36
CA SER A 80 11.47 -0.69 -9.90
C SER A 80 11.64 -1.30 -11.30
N ASP A 81 10.62 -1.98 -11.82
CA ASP A 81 10.66 -2.62 -13.13
C ASP A 81 10.49 -1.59 -14.25
N LYS A 82 11.52 -1.44 -15.08
CA LYS A 82 11.54 -0.43 -16.15
C LYS A 82 10.44 -0.67 -17.18
N ALA A 83 10.14 -1.92 -17.53
CA ALA A 83 9.08 -2.24 -18.50
C ALA A 83 7.69 -1.87 -17.96
N THR A 84 7.46 -2.07 -16.66
CA THR A 84 6.24 -1.65 -15.97
C THR A 84 6.15 -0.13 -15.89
N LEU A 85 7.24 0.57 -15.58
CA LEU A 85 7.29 2.03 -15.62
C LEU A 85 6.97 2.59 -17.01
N ASP A 86 7.54 2.01 -18.07
CA ASP A 86 7.26 2.41 -19.46
C ASP A 86 5.78 2.16 -19.82
N LYS A 87 5.18 1.06 -19.35
CA LYS A 87 3.74 0.82 -19.52
C LYS A 87 2.89 1.83 -18.76
N LEU A 88 3.26 2.17 -17.53
CA LEU A 88 2.55 3.18 -16.74
C LEU A 88 2.64 4.56 -17.40
N ASP A 89 3.77 4.90 -18.01
CA ASP A 89 3.95 6.13 -18.80
C ASP A 89 3.00 6.18 -20.01
N GLN A 90 2.88 5.08 -20.75
CA GLN A 90 1.96 4.94 -21.88
C GLN A 90 0.47 4.99 -21.46
N LEU A 91 0.20 4.56 -20.23
CA LEU A 91 -1.11 4.52 -19.61
C LEU A 91 -1.40 5.75 -18.75
N ALA A 92 -0.51 6.75 -18.71
CA ALA A 92 -0.73 7.99 -17.97
C ALA A 92 -2.08 8.62 -18.34
N ASN A 93 -2.88 8.96 -17.33
CA ASN A 93 -4.23 9.47 -17.45
C ASN A 93 -5.27 8.52 -18.09
N LYS A 94 -4.94 7.24 -18.28
CA LYS A 94 -5.85 6.22 -18.85
C LYS A 94 -6.26 5.22 -17.79
N ASN A 95 -7.36 4.50 -18.06
CA ASN A 95 -7.72 3.35 -17.26
C ASN A 95 -6.68 2.24 -17.44
N ALA A 96 -6.26 1.65 -16.32
CA ALA A 96 -5.34 0.53 -16.27
C ALA A 96 -5.83 -0.51 -15.25
N LYS A 97 -5.48 -1.77 -15.52
CA LYS A 97 -5.53 -2.85 -14.52
C LYS A 97 -4.12 -3.08 -14.02
N VAL A 98 -3.92 -2.84 -12.74
CA VAL A 98 -2.65 -3.02 -12.04
C VAL A 98 -2.78 -4.23 -11.15
N THR A 99 -1.93 -5.23 -11.36
CA THR A 99 -1.84 -6.40 -10.50
C THR A 99 -0.62 -6.25 -9.61
N GLY A 100 -0.82 -6.39 -8.30
CA GLY A 100 0.22 -6.17 -7.31
C GLY A 100 -0.30 -6.46 -5.91
N THR A 101 0.55 -6.29 -4.90
CA THR A 101 0.06 -6.38 -3.53
C THR A 101 -0.15 -5.00 -2.95
N ALA A 102 -1.33 -4.75 -2.37
CA ALA A 102 -1.60 -3.52 -1.65
C ALA A 102 -1.17 -3.64 -0.18
N SER A 103 -0.34 -2.70 0.25
CA SER A 103 0.06 -2.47 1.63
C SER A 103 -0.34 -1.05 2.01
N GLY A 104 -1.51 -0.92 2.64
CA GLY A 104 -2.13 0.38 2.92
C GLY A 104 -2.48 1.12 1.62
N ASP A 105 -1.92 2.31 1.44
CA ASP A 105 -2.12 3.15 0.26
C ASP A 105 -1.05 2.96 -0.82
N THR A 106 -0.22 1.91 -0.71
CA THR A 106 0.82 1.58 -1.70
C THR A 106 0.55 0.22 -2.32
N ILE A 107 0.67 0.12 -3.64
CA ILE A 107 0.61 -1.13 -4.39
C ILE A 107 2.00 -1.46 -4.92
N ALA A 108 2.59 -2.55 -4.46
CA ALA A 108 3.76 -3.14 -5.08
C ALA A 108 3.36 -3.78 -6.42
N VAL A 109 3.64 -3.08 -7.52
CA VAL A 109 3.16 -3.47 -8.86
C VAL A 109 4.00 -4.61 -9.40
N LYS A 110 3.32 -5.72 -9.73
CA LYS A 110 3.89 -6.85 -10.47
C LYS A 110 3.64 -6.72 -11.97
N SER A 111 2.48 -6.16 -12.36
CA SER A 111 2.16 -5.89 -13.76
C SER A 111 1.11 -4.79 -13.90
N ALA A 112 1.16 -4.07 -15.03
CA ALA A 112 0.15 -3.11 -15.43
C ALA A 112 -0.25 -3.36 -16.88
N VAL A 113 -1.54 -3.29 -17.18
CA VAL A 113 -2.10 -3.41 -18.53
C VAL A 113 -3.21 -2.38 -18.74
N ALA A 114 -3.52 -2.07 -19.99
CA ALA A 114 -4.62 -1.18 -20.32
C ALA A 114 -5.95 -1.72 -19.75
N GLY A 115 -6.70 -0.85 -19.09
CA GLY A 115 -8.08 -1.09 -18.69
C GLY A 115 -9.00 -0.86 -19.89
N LYS A 116 -10.14 -1.55 -19.88
CA LYS A 116 -11.21 -1.33 -20.85
C LYS A 116 -11.97 -0.05 -20.54
#